data_AF-A0A6I7WZC8-F1
#
_entry.id   AF-A0A6I7WZC8-F1
#
_cell.length_a   1.000
_cell.length_b   1.000
_cell.length_c   1.000
_cell.angle_alpha   90.00
_cell.angle_beta   90.00
_cell.angle_gamma   90.00
#
_symmetry.space_group_name_H-M   'P 1'
#
loop_
_entity.id
_entity.type
_entity.pdbx_description
1 polymer ?
#
loop_
_entity_poly.entity_id
_entity_poly.type
_entity_poly.pdbx_seq_one_letter_code
_entity_poly.pdbx_strand_id
1 'polypeptide(L)'
;MNTWQNAQFTSDIIKTKSYDNIVLVTSGLHLQRSELYFFHFGVNTIPVRADYMEAKLSMVPLWYNFAVTDFAIHEWLGFYRYYFYKQMGWNPKRVNSGEA
;
A
#
# COMPACT_ATOMS: atom_id res chain seq x y z
N MET A 1 7.27 -4.20 -10.63
CA MET A 1 7.10 -3.04 -9.73
C MET A 1 5.84 -3.27 -8.91
N ASN A 2 5.96 -3.40 -7.60
CA ASN A 2 4.83 -3.63 -6.69
C ASN A 2 4.79 -2.55 -5.59
N THR A 3 3.69 -2.46 -4.86
CA THR A 3 3.49 -1.46 -3.80
C THR A 3 4.62 -1.45 -2.76
N TRP A 4 5.22 -2.61 -2.49
CA TRP A 4 6.37 -2.75 -1.57
C TRP A 4 7.63 -2.08 -2.12
N GLN A 5 8.00 -2.39 -3.37
CA GLN A 5 9.15 -1.80 -4.06
C GLN A 5 9.00 -0.29 -4.21
N ASN A 6 7.78 0.19 -4.48
CA ASN A 6 7.49 1.62 -4.56
C ASN A 6 7.81 2.31 -3.22
N ALA A 7 7.32 1.75 -2.12
CA ALA A 7 7.57 2.27 -0.79
C ALA A 7 9.07 2.21 -0.45
N GLN A 8 9.75 1.10 -0.77
CA GLN A 8 11.17 0.95 -0.49
C GLN A 8 12.02 1.99 -1.22
N PHE A 9 11.98 2.02 -2.54
CA PHE A 9 12.85 2.88 -3.35
C PHE A 9 12.53 4.36 -3.13
N THR A 10 11.25 4.69 -2.99
CA THR A 10 10.85 6.08 -2.71
C THR A 10 11.31 6.50 -1.33
N SER A 11 11.25 5.60 -0.33
CA SER A 11 11.77 5.91 1.02
C SER A 11 13.27 6.15 1.03
N ASP A 12 14.04 5.41 0.23
CA ASP A 12 15.48 5.62 0.10
C ASP A 12 15.78 7.01 -0.49
N ILE A 13 15.03 7.43 -1.53
CA ILE A 13 15.13 8.77 -2.12
C ILE A 13 14.73 9.84 -1.09
N ILE A 14 13.61 9.66 -0.40
CA ILE A 14 13.10 10.62 0.59
C ILE A 14 14.14 10.90 1.66
N LYS A 15 14.81 9.86 2.18
CA LYS A 15 15.81 9.97 3.25
C LYS A 15 17.08 10.71 2.85
N THR A 16 17.33 10.91 1.55
CA THR A 16 18.48 11.72 1.09
C THR A 16 18.32 13.21 1.36
N LYS A 17 17.10 13.67 1.68
CA LYS A 17 16.77 15.07 1.97
C LYS A 17 15.88 15.16 3.19
N SER A 18 15.78 16.35 3.77
CA SER A 18 14.80 16.63 4.82
C SER A 18 13.55 17.22 4.18
N TYR A 19 12.40 16.58 4.41
CA TYR A 19 11.09 17.08 4.01
C TYR A 19 10.23 17.22 5.25
N ASP A 20 9.55 18.35 5.41
CA ASP A 20 8.67 18.58 6.55
C ASP A 20 7.37 17.77 6.45
N ASN A 21 6.86 17.62 5.23
CA ASN A 21 5.60 16.94 4.94
C ASN A 21 5.74 16.05 3.71
N ILE A 22 5.25 14.82 3.81
CA ILE A 22 5.28 13.84 2.73
C ILE A 22 3.84 13.43 2.47
N VAL A 23 3.32 13.74 1.29
CA VAL A 23 1.95 13.42 0.90
C VAL A 23 1.94 12.18 0.02
N LEU A 24 1.21 11.14 0.44
CA LEU A 24 1.05 9.91 -0.33
C LEU A 24 -0.26 9.97 -1.12
N VAL A 25 -0.15 10.19 -2.43
CA VAL A 25 -1.30 10.21 -3.34
C VAL A 25 -1.37 8.88 -4.09
N THR A 26 -2.44 8.11 -3.88
CA THR A 26 -2.71 6.88 -4.65
C THR A 26 -4.19 6.53 -4.63
N SER A 27 -4.58 5.47 -5.35
CA SER A 27 -5.95 4.96 -5.33
C SER A 27 -6.39 4.69 -3.89
N GLY A 28 -7.61 5.12 -3.55
CA GLY A 28 -8.22 4.92 -2.24
C GLY A 28 -8.34 3.45 -1.87
N LEU A 29 -8.44 2.55 -2.85
CA LEU A 29 -8.49 1.11 -2.63
C LEU A 29 -7.21 0.58 -1.96
N HIS A 30 -6.03 1.05 -2.37
CA HIS A 30 -4.74 0.51 -1.89
C HIS A 30 -3.95 1.50 -1.03
N LEU A 31 -4.56 2.63 -0.65
CA LEU A 31 -3.90 3.72 0.08
C LEU A 31 -3.40 3.26 1.44
N GLN A 32 -4.22 2.53 2.19
CA GLN A 32 -3.86 2.06 3.54
C GLN A 32 -2.69 1.07 3.50
N ARG A 33 -2.65 0.16 2.53
CA ARG A 33 -1.51 -0.77 2.38
C ARG A 33 -0.25 -0.04 1.93
N SER A 34 -0.39 0.94 1.06
CA SER A 34 0.73 1.79 0.64
C SER A 34 1.32 2.54 1.83
N GLU A 35 0.48 3.18 2.64
CA GLU A 35 0.86 3.85 3.88
C GLU A 35 1.58 2.91 4.86
N LEU A 36 1.05 1.70 5.06
CA LEU A 36 1.68 0.68 5.90
C LEU A 36 3.11 0.35 5.45
N TYR A 37 3.35 0.25 4.14
CA TYR A 37 4.67 -0.04 3.60
C TYR A 37 5.61 1.16 3.70
N PHE A 38 5.15 2.38 3.45
CA PHE A 38 5.96 3.58 3.69
C PHE A 38 6.35 3.69 5.17
N PHE A 39 5.41 3.45 6.08
CA PHE A 39 5.68 3.40 7.51
C PHE A 39 6.69 2.31 7.87
N HIS A 40 6.59 1.13 7.25
CA HIS A 40 7.56 0.04 7.43
C HIS A 40 9.00 0.47 7.08
N PHE A 41 9.16 1.29 6.03
CA PHE A 41 10.44 1.83 5.63
C PHE A 41 10.84 3.11 6.38
N GLY A 42 10.07 3.53 7.39
CA GLY A 42 10.39 4.67 8.25
C GLY A 42 9.99 6.02 7.67
N VAL A 43 9.03 6.05 6.75
CA VAL A 43 8.48 7.28 6.18
C VAL A 43 7.04 7.45 6.68
N ASN A 44 6.80 8.51 7.44
CA ASN A 44 5.45 8.91 7.84
C ASN A 44 4.84 9.76 6.72
N THR A 45 3.73 9.31 6.16
CA THR A 45 3.04 9.99 5.06
C THR A 45 1.70 10.54 5.50
N ILE A 46 1.26 11.63 4.86
CA ILE A 46 -0.11 12.13 4.91
C ILE A 46 -0.89 11.46 3.76
N PRO A 47 -1.80 10.52 4.03
CA PRO A 47 -2.48 9.76 2.98
C PRO A 47 -3.57 10.63 2.31
N VAL A 48 -3.55 10.67 0.97
CA VAL A 48 -4.54 11.38 0.16
C VAL A 48 -5.07 10.44 -0.93
N ARG A 49 -6.39 10.25 -0.95
CA ARG A 49 -7.07 9.39 -1.93
C ARG A 49 -7.16 10.11 -3.27
N ALA A 50 -6.74 9.42 -4.34
CA ALA A 50 -6.89 9.89 -5.71
C ALA A 50 -8.27 9.57 -6.30
N ASP A 51 -8.96 8.56 -5.75
CA ASP A 51 -10.27 8.11 -6.21
C ASP A 51 -11.19 7.72 -5.04
N TYR A 52 -12.48 7.63 -5.35
CA TYR A 52 -13.53 7.15 -4.45
C TYR A 52 -14.22 5.97 -5.12
N MET A 53 -13.85 4.77 -4.70
CA MET A 53 -14.50 3.52 -5.10
C MET A 53 -15.21 2.92 -3.89
N GLU A 54 -16.53 2.85 -3.97
CA GLU A 54 -17.38 2.35 -2.89
C GLU A 54 -18.47 1.45 -3.49
N ALA A 55 -18.79 0.37 -2.77
CA ALA A 55 -19.87 -0.52 -3.19
C ALA A 55 -21.19 0.26 -3.27
N LYS A 56 -21.94 0.05 -4.35
CA LYS A 56 -23.22 0.74 -4.57
C LYS A 56 -24.36 -0.13 -4.07
N LEU A 57 -25.25 0.44 -3.27
CA LEU A 57 -26.46 -0.26 -2.86
C LEU A 57 -27.35 -0.51 -4.09
N SER A 58 -27.77 -1.76 -4.28
CA SER A 58 -28.62 -2.18 -5.39
C SER A 58 -29.47 -3.37 -4.98
N MET A 59 -30.71 -3.43 -5.47
CA MET A 59 -31.59 -4.58 -5.25
C MET A 59 -31.15 -5.82 -6.05
N VAL A 60 -30.41 -5.62 -7.14
CA VAL A 60 -29.84 -6.70 -7.96
C VAL A 60 -28.31 -6.68 -7.90
N PRO A 61 -27.65 -7.84 -8.05
CA PRO A 61 -26.19 -7.88 -8.06
C PRO A 61 -25.59 -7.01 -9.17
N LEU A 62 -24.63 -6.16 -8.81
CA LEU A 62 -23.89 -5.33 -9.75
C LEU A 62 -22.50 -5.91 -9.96
N TRP A 63 -22.09 -6.08 -11.23
CA TRP A 63 -20.73 -6.48 -11.60
C TRP A 63 -19.67 -5.59 -10.92
N TYR A 64 -19.97 -4.28 -10.79
CA TYR A 64 -19.10 -3.31 -10.14
C TYR A 64 -18.83 -3.66 -8.66
N ASN A 65 -19.84 -4.10 -7.92
CA ASN A 65 -19.66 -4.48 -6.51
C ASN A 65 -18.80 -5.73 -6.36
N PHE A 66 -18.89 -6.68 -7.31
CA PHE A 66 -17.98 -7.82 -7.35
C PHE A 66 -16.53 -7.38 -7.60
N ALA A 67 -16.30 -6.44 -8.52
CA ALA A 67 -14.97 -5.88 -8.74
C ALA A 67 -14.42 -5.18 -7.48
N VAL A 68 -15.23 -4.34 -6.83
CA VAL A 68 -14.83 -3.67 -5.56
C VAL A 68 -14.54 -4.71 -4.46
N THR A 69 -15.30 -5.81 -4.41
CA THR A 69 -15.08 -6.90 -3.44
C THR A 69 -13.78 -7.64 -3.73
N ASP A 70 -13.47 -7.95 -4.98
CA ASP A 70 -12.22 -8.57 -5.38
C ASP A 70 -11.02 -7.70 -4.96
N PHE A 71 -11.07 -6.39 -5.20
CA PHE A 71 -10.05 -5.46 -4.72
C PHE A 71 -9.94 -5.44 -3.19
N ALA A 72 -11.06 -5.43 -2.47
CA ALA A 72 -11.06 -5.46 -1.01
C ALA A 72 -10.39 -6.75 -0.49
N ILE A 73 -10.71 -7.92 -1.04
CA ILE A 73 -10.10 -9.19 -0.64
C ILE A 73 -8.57 -9.14 -0.85
N HIS A 74 -8.11 -8.65 -2.01
CA HIS A 74 -6.68 -8.52 -2.30
C HIS A 74 -5.95 -7.62 -1.28
N GLU A 75 -6.60 -6.55 -0.83
CA GLU A 75 -6.02 -5.67 0.19
C GLU A 75 -5.91 -6.36 1.55
N TRP A 76 -6.97 -7.03 2.00
CA TRP A 76 -6.99 -7.73 3.27
C TRP A 76 -5.95 -8.85 3.31
N LEU A 77 -5.81 -9.59 2.21
CA LEU A 77 -4.73 -10.57 2.05
C LEU A 77 -3.35 -9.90 2.08
N GLY A 78 -3.21 -8.73 1.49
CA GLY A 78 -1.99 -7.92 1.54
C GLY A 78 -1.60 -7.53 2.97
N PHE A 79 -2.56 -7.10 3.79
CA PHE A 79 -2.35 -6.82 5.22
C PHE A 79 -1.97 -8.07 5.99
N TYR A 80 -2.74 -9.15 5.83
CA TYR A 80 -2.48 -10.42 6.51
C TYR A 80 -1.07 -10.94 6.19
N ARG A 81 -0.70 -10.94 4.89
CA ARG A 81 0.63 -11.34 4.45
C ARG A 81 1.72 -10.49 5.10
N TYR A 82 1.53 -9.17 5.17
CA TYR A 82 2.50 -8.28 5.79
C TYR A 82 2.69 -8.59 7.28
N TYR A 83 1.60 -8.72 8.05
CA TYR A 83 1.69 -8.99 9.48
C TYR A 83 2.25 -10.39 9.76
N PHE A 84 1.85 -11.39 8.97
CA PHE A 84 2.40 -12.73 9.05
C PHE A 84 3.91 -12.72 8.77
N TYR A 85 4.36 -12.12 7.67
CA TYR A 85 5.79 -12.03 7.36
C TYR A 85 6.56 -11.19 8.38
N LYS A 86 5.96 -10.12 8.91
CA LYS A 86 6.57 -9.33 9.98
C LYS A 86 6.80 -10.18 11.23
N GLN A 87 5.83 -11.00 11.62
CA GLN A 87 5.95 -11.89 12.78
C GLN A 87 6.99 -12.99 12.56
N MET A 88 7.10 -13.50 11.34
CA MET A 88 8.09 -14.52 10.96
C MET A 88 9.50 -13.94 10.70
N GLY A 89 9.66 -12.61 10.68
CA GLY A 89 10.92 -11.96 10.30
C GLY A 89 11.22 -12.03 8.80
N TRP A 90 10.24 -12.37 7.96
CA TRP A 90 10.36 -12.58 6.52
C TRP A 90 10.02 -11.35 5.68
N ASN A 91 10.12 -10.15 6.25
CA ASN A 91 10.03 -8.91 5.49
C ASN A 91 11.46 -8.44 5.14
N PRO A 92 12.08 -8.96 4.06
CA PRO A 92 13.42 -8.55 3.67
C PRO A 92 13.40 -7.08 3.26
N LYS A 93 14.38 -6.31 3.76
CA LYS A 93 14.73 -5.04 3.15
C LYS A 93 15.77 -5.35 2.08
N ARG A 94 15.54 -5.00 0.82
CA ARG A 94 16.65 -4.97 -0.16
C ARG A 94 17.78 -4.12 0.42
N VAL A 95 18.98 -4.69 0.44
CA VAL A 95 20.20 -3.97 0.82
C VAL A 95 20.99 -3.56 -0.43
N ASN A 96 20.84 -4.31 -1.54
CA ASN A 96 21.56 -4.09 -2.78
C ASN A 96 20.63 -3.91 -4.00
N SER A 97 21.13 -3.19 -5.00
CA SER A 97 20.44 -3.05 -6.30
C SER A 97 20.54 -4.36 -7.09
N GLY A 98 19.53 -5.23 -6.99
CA GLY A 98 19.46 -6.47 -7.79
C GLY A 98 18.65 -7.63 -7.20
N GLU A 99 18.33 -7.60 -5.91
CA GLU A 99 17.66 -8.72 -5.20
C GLU A 99 16.15 -8.77 -5.50
N ALA A 100 15.73 -9.41 -6.59
CA ALA A 100 14.30 -9.51 -6.97
C ALA A 100 13.65 -10.78 -6.41
#